data_AF-A0AAV7SJ69-F1
#
_entry.id   AF-A0AAV7SJ69-F1
#
_cell.length_a   1.000
_cell.length_b   1.000
_cell.length_c   1.000
_cell.angle_alpha   90.00
_cell.angle_beta   90.00
_cell.angle_gamma   90.00
#
_symmetry.space_group_name_H-M   'P 1'
#
loop_
_entity.id
_entity.type
_entity.pdbx_description
1 polymer ?
#
loop_
_entity_poly.entity_id
_entity_poly.type
_entity_poly.pdbx_seq_one_letter_code
_entity_poly.pdbx_strand_id
1 'polypeptide(L)' 'MSLFFTRPDYCHVTVERRWRLRELIKPFQDTREEAYLLAPARLKTVVNGKVKMFTSEVQAKEYLMELKAP' A
#
# COMPACT_ATOMS: atom_id res chain seq x y z
N MET A 1 -20.90 24.10 -9.92
CA MET A 1 -19.74 23.87 -9.03
C MET A 1 -18.95 22.69 -9.58
N SER A 2 -17.95 22.96 -10.43
CA SER A 2 -17.08 21.91 -10.95
C SER A 2 -16.08 21.54 -9.85
N LEU A 3 -16.20 20.32 -9.31
CA LEU A 3 -15.17 19.74 -8.45
C LEU A 3 -13.92 19.54 -9.31
N PHE A 4 -13.00 20.51 -9.27
CA PHE A 4 -11.65 20.33 -9.80
C PHE A 4 -10.97 19.25 -8.96
N PHE A 5 -11.02 18.00 -9.41
CA PHE A 5 -10.08 16.99 -8.95
C PHE A 5 -8.70 17.42 -9.45
N THR A 6 -7.98 18.18 -8.64
CA THR A 6 -6.54 18.39 -8.83
C THR A 6 -5.88 17.02 -8.73
N ARG A 7 -5.69 16.37 -9.88
CA ARG A 7 -4.84 15.18 -9.98
C ARG A 7 -3.47 15.62 -9.49
N PRO A 8 -2.94 15.01 -8.41
CA PRO A 8 -1.59 15.34 -7.98
C PRO A 8 -0.65 15.00 -9.14
N ASP A 9 0.22 15.94 -9.50
CA ASP A 9 1.23 15.73 -10.52
C ASP A 9 2.26 14.73 -9.97
N TYR A 10 1.98 13.44 -10.18
CA TYR A 10 2.86 12.38 -9.74
C TYR A 10 3.95 12.20 -10.79
N CYS A 11 5.21 12.36 -10.38
CA CYS A 11 6.34 11.94 -11.22
C CYS A 11 6.24 10.44 -11.54
N HIS A 12 6.80 10.01 -12.68
CA HIS A 12 6.76 8.61 -13.15
C HIS A 12 7.17 7.61 -12.06
N VAL A 13 8.21 7.94 -11.29
CA VAL A 13 8.70 7.16 -10.16
C VAL A 13 7.62 6.93 -9.08
N THR A 14 6.78 7.92 -8.82
CA THR A 14 5.67 7.82 -7.84
C THR A 14 4.55 6.91 -8.35
N VAL A 15 4.26 6.96 -9.66
CA VAL A 15 3.27 6.09 -10.31
C VAL A 15 3.72 4.64 -10.27
N GLU A 16 4.98 4.37 -10.61
CA GLU A 16 5.56 3.02 -10.55
C GLU A 16 5.57 2.45 -9.13
N ARG A 17 5.99 3.24 -8.13
CA ARG A 17 5.93 2.83 -6.73
C ARG A 17 4.52 2.52 -6.28
N ARG A 18 3.55 3.32 -6.70
CA ARG A 18 2.12 3.11 -6.40
C ARG A 18 1.61 1.82 -7.04
N TRP A 19 1.98 1.53 -8.28
CA TRP A 19 1.62 0.29 -8.96
C TRP A 19 2.19 -0.93 -8.23
N ARG A 20 3.47 -0.90 -7.90
CA ARG A 20 4.14 -1.95 -7.12
C ARG A 20 3.48 -2.21 -5.77
N LEU A 21 3.17 -1.15 -5.02
CA LEU A 21 2.43 -1.26 -3.75
C LEU A 21 1.00 -1.78 -3.93
N ARG A 22 0.35 -1.50 -5.07
CA ARG A 22 -0.99 -2.01 -5.38
C ARG A 22 -0.99 -3.52 -5.53
N GLU A 23 0.05 -4.10 -6.13
CA GLU A 23 0.17 -5.55 -6.28
C GLU A 23 0.26 -6.27 -4.94
N LEU A 24 0.80 -5.60 -3.92
CA LEU A 24 0.90 -6.14 -2.56
C LEU A 24 -0.42 -6.17 -1.80
N ILE A 25 -1.46 -5.47 -2.25
CA ILE A 25 -2.77 -5.49 -1.58
C ILE A 25 -3.35 -6.91 -1.55
N LYS A 26 -3.23 -7.65 -2.66
CA LYS A 26 -3.72 -9.04 -2.75
C LYS A 26 -3.11 -9.95 -1.68
N PRO A 27 -1.77 -10.05 -1.55
CA PRO A 27 -1.17 -10.90 -0.53
C PRO A 27 -1.49 -10.47 0.91
N PHE A 28 -1.76 -9.19 1.20
CA PHE A 28 -2.28 -8.78 2.51
C PHE A 28 -3.73 -9.24 2.72
N GLN A 29 -4.57 -9.21 1.69
CA GLN A 29 -5.93 -9.74 1.78
C GLN A 29 -5.93 -11.27 1.99
N ASP A 30 -4.99 -11.99 1.37
CA ASP A 30 -4.79 -13.43 1.62
C ASP A 30 -4.44 -13.75 3.09
N THR A 31 -3.75 -12.85 3.79
CA THR A 31 -3.47 -12.99 5.23
C THR A 31 -4.65 -12.59 6.13
N ARG A 32 -5.84 -12.32 5.56
CA ARG A 32 -7.03 -11.77 6.23
C ARG A 32 -6.86 -10.37 6.80
N GLU A 33 -5.92 -9.60 6.25
CA GLU A 33 -5.57 -8.27 6.70
C GLU A 33 -6.21 -7.19 5.81
N GLU A 34 -6.68 -6.10 6.40
CA GLU A 34 -7.26 -4.98 5.63
C GLU A 34 -6.15 -4.08 5.07
N ALA A 35 -5.95 -4.11 3.74
CA ALA A 35 -4.96 -3.28 3.06
C ALA A 35 -5.57 -2.25 2.09
N TYR A 36 -5.07 -1.01 2.16
CA TYR A 36 -5.53 0.14 1.38
C TYR A 36 -4.37 0.93 0.79
N LEU A 37 -4.53 1.37 -0.46
CA LEU A 37 -3.55 2.22 -1.14
C LEU A 37 -3.94 3.70 -1.00
N LEU A 38 -3.07 4.46 -0.35
CA LEU A 38 -3.19 5.89 -0.15
C LEU A 38 -2.27 6.65 -1.12
N ALA A 39 -2.73 7.85 -1.51
CA ALA A 39 -1.92 8.81 -2.25
C ALA A 39 -0.75 9.34 -1.40
N PRO A 40 0.42 9.65 -1.98
CA PRO A 40 0.82 9.45 -3.38
C PRO A 40 1.14 7.98 -3.73
N ALA A 41 1.87 7.29 -2.85
CA ALA A 41 2.30 5.90 -3.00
C ALA A 41 2.56 5.30 -1.60
N ARG A 42 1.50 5.12 -0.82
CA ARG A 42 1.56 4.59 0.55
C ARG A 42 0.60 3.42 0.68
N LEU A 43 1.05 2.30 1.22
CA LEU A 43 0.20 1.16 1.54
C LEU A 43 -0.10 1.18 3.03
N LYS A 44 -1.37 1.27 3.41
CA LYS A 44 -1.85 1.14 4.79
C LYS A 44 -2.38 -0.26 4.97
N THR A 45 -2.00 -0.93 6.05
CA THR A 45 -2.60 -2.20 6.48
C THR A 45 -2.99 -2.14 7.96
N VAL A 46 -3.98 -2.92 8.38
CA VAL A 46 -4.39 -3.02 9.79
C VAL A 46 -4.17 -4.45 10.27
N VAL A 47 -3.18 -4.63 11.16
CA VAL A 47 -2.76 -5.94 11.66
C VAL A 47 -2.93 -6.04 13.16
N ASN A 48 -3.73 -7.02 13.60
CA ASN A 48 -4.05 -7.23 15.02
C ASN A 48 -4.50 -5.93 15.71
N GLY A 49 -5.31 -5.12 15.03
CA GLY A 49 -5.78 -3.81 15.51
C GLY A 49 -4.74 -2.68 15.45
N LYS A 50 -3.53 -2.93 14.97
CA LYS A 50 -2.48 -1.92 14.78
C LYS A 50 -2.39 -1.48 13.32
N VAL A 51 -2.48 -0.18 13.08
CA VAL A 51 -2.27 0.39 11.75
C VAL A 51 -0.78 0.40 11.43
N LYS A 52 -0.39 -0.24 10.33
CA LYS A 52 0.93 -0.13 9.73
C LYS A 52 0.85 0.60 8.40
N MET A 53 1.89 1.35 8.07
CA MET A 53 2.01 2.06 6.80
C MET A 53 3.37 1.80 6.17
N PHE A 54 3.37 1.50 4.88
CA PHE A 54 4.55 1.24 4.09
C PHE A 54 4.62 2.25 2.94
N THR A 55 5.80 2.80 2.73
CA THR A 55 6.10 3.69 1.59
C THR A 55 7.00 3.02 0.57
N SER A 56 7.47 1.81 0.87
CA SER A 56 8.36 1.01 0.04
C SER A 56 7.79 -0.39 -0.15
N GLU A 57 7.91 -0.91 -1.36
CA GLU A 57 7.56 -2.30 -1.69
C GLU A 57 8.36 -3.30 -0.84
N VAL A 58 9.64 -3.03 -0.63
CA VAL A 58 10.56 -3.92 0.10
C VAL A 58 10.06 -4.13 1.54
N GLN A 59 9.78 -3.04 2.26
CA GLN A 59 9.27 -3.11 3.65
C GLN A 59 7.94 -3.86 3.74
N ALA A 60 7.05 -3.65 2.77
CA ALA A 60 5.77 -4.33 2.74
C ALA A 60 5.91 -5.84 2.44
N LYS A 61 6.86 -6.22 1.57
CA LYS A 61 7.17 -7.62 1.27
C LYS A 61 7.84 -8.33 2.45
N GLU A 62 8.83 -7.69 3.08
CA GLU A 62 9.47 -8.22 4.30
C GLU A 62 8.43 -8.51 5.37
N TYR A 63 7.51 -7.57 5.60
CA TYR A 63 6.45 -7.75 6.57
C TYR A 63 5.46 -8.87 6.19
N LEU A 64 5.11 -9.02 4.92
CA LEU A 64 4.30 -10.15 4.44
C LEU A 64 4.99 -11.50 4.66
N MET A 65 6.33 -11.55 4.55
CA MET A 65 7.10 -12.76 4.86
C MET A 65 7.07 -13.06 6.36
N GLU A 66 7.22 -12.04 7.21
CA GLU A 66 7.09 -12.18 8.67
C GLU A 66 5.70 -12.70 9.09
N LEU A 67 4.62 -12.23 8.45
CA LEU A 67 3.26 -12.69 8.74
C LEU A 67 2.97 -14.13 8.32
N LYS A 68 3.72 -14.64 7.33
CA LYS A 68 3.61 -16.02 6.85
C LYS A 68 4.56 -16.97 7.59
N ALA A 69 5.42 -16.48 8.46
CA ALA A 69 6.24 -17.33 9.32
C ALA A 69 5.31 -18.05 10.34
N PRO A 70 5.49 -19.37 10.52
CA PRO A 70 4.61 -20.21 11.34
C PRO A 70 4.65 -19.87 12.84
#